data_AF-A0A843YGZ7-F1
#
_entry.id   AF-A0A843YGZ7-F1
#
_cell.length_a   1.000
_cell.length_b   1.000
_cell.length_c   1.000
_cell.angle_alpha   90.00
_cell.angle_beta   90.00
_cell.angle_gamma   90.00
#
_symmetry.space_group_name_H-M   'P 1'
#
loop_
_entity.id
_entity.type
_entity.pdbx_description
1 polymer ?
#
loop_
_entity_poly.entity_id
_entity_poly.type
_entity_poly.pdbx_seq_one_letter_code
_entity_poly.pdbx_strand_id
1 'polypeptide(L)'
;MRRASKRTLTGTVFAKAIQGEYLKHLEDGGDRRPARRAILVPVGQRLNKYGNMPRGAVGRTLNSQKVFSGKPKGHRRAGIWQRNKRNGSLKLLIHYADRARYAPRLKLVMGAAKTATARMPSAMLKAMRKAVGSAR
;
A
#
# COMPACT_ATOMS: atom_id res chain seq x y z
N MET A 1 1.39 15.61 -9.76
CA MET A 1 0.83 16.05 -11.06
C MET A 1 1.77 17.05 -11.69
N ARG A 2 1.91 17.04 -13.01
CA ARG A 2 2.57 18.07 -13.81
C ARG A 2 1.48 18.82 -14.56
N ARG A 3 1.38 20.12 -14.32
CA ARG A 3 0.38 20.98 -15.01
C ARG A 3 0.83 21.22 -16.45
N ALA A 4 -0.14 21.48 -17.32
CA ALA A 4 0.16 21.97 -18.67
C ALA A 4 0.77 23.37 -18.59
N SER A 5 1.60 23.70 -19.58
CA SER A 5 2.19 25.02 -19.78
C SER A 5 1.98 25.46 -21.22
N LYS A 6 2.26 26.74 -21.53
CA LYS A 6 2.20 27.24 -22.92
C LYS A 6 3.18 26.50 -23.86
N ARG A 7 4.28 25.96 -23.32
CA ARG A 7 5.29 25.19 -24.07
C ARG A 7 4.96 23.70 -24.13
N THR A 8 4.28 23.18 -23.11
CA THR A 8 3.95 21.77 -22.95
C THR A 8 2.45 21.69 -22.76
N LEU A 9 1.69 21.65 -23.85
CA LEU A 9 0.22 21.67 -23.89
C LEU A 9 -0.41 20.36 -23.35
N THR A 10 0.28 19.69 -22.42
CA THR A 10 -0.10 18.40 -21.84
C THR A 10 0.01 18.48 -20.32
N GLY A 11 -1.07 18.12 -19.63
CA GLY A 11 -1.07 17.87 -18.19
C GLY A 11 -0.91 16.38 -17.90
N THR A 12 -0.16 16.02 -16.87
CA THR A 12 0.06 14.62 -16.47
C THR A 12 -0.29 14.42 -15.00
N VAL A 13 -1.14 13.44 -14.71
CA VAL A 13 -1.46 13.00 -13.34
C VAL A 13 -0.76 11.66 -13.11
N PHE A 14 -0.03 11.55 -12.00
CA PHE A 14 0.77 10.38 -11.67
C PHE A 14 0.94 10.26 -10.16
N ALA A 15 1.16 9.02 -9.70
CA ALA A 15 1.65 8.74 -8.35
C ALA A 15 3.14 9.10 -8.24
N LYS A 16 3.58 9.62 -7.09
CA LYS A 16 5.02 9.87 -6.86
C LYS A 16 5.79 8.54 -6.96
N ALA A 17 7.01 8.58 -7.49
CA ALA A 17 7.84 7.37 -7.65
C ALA A 17 7.99 6.57 -6.34
N ILE A 18 8.24 7.26 -5.22
CA ILE A 18 8.33 6.66 -3.87
C ILE A 18 7.07 5.85 -3.51
N GLN A 19 5.91 6.27 -4.00
CA GLN A 19 4.63 5.62 -3.71
C GLN A 19 4.26 4.57 -4.76
N GLY A 20 4.94 4.57 -5.90
CA GLY A 20 4.60 3.73 -7.05
C GLY A 20 4.60 2.24 -6.72
N GLU A 21 5.57 1.77 -5.92
CA GLU A 21 5.72 0.35 -5.61
C GLU A 21 4.48 -0.22 -4.89
N TYR A 22 3.99 0.46 -3.85
CA TYR A 22 2.81 -0.03 -3.12
C TYR A 22 1.49 0.32 -3.84
N LEU A 23 1.43 1.45 -4.55
CA LEU A 23 0.23 1.84 -5.28
C LEU A 23 -0.01 0.95 -6.51
N LYS A 24 1.05 0.46 -7.16
CA LYS A 24 0.93 -0.45 -8.30
C LYS A 24 0.12 -1.70 -7.95
N HIS A 25 0.41 -2.32 -6.81
CA HIS A 25 -0.35 -3.49 -6.34
C HIS A 25 -1.81 -3.15 -6.00
N LEU A 26 -2.11 -1.90 -5.64
CA LEU A 26 -3.49 -1.46 -5.41
C LEU A 26 -4.22 -1.10 -6.70
N GLU A 27 -3.51 -0.72 -7.76
CA GLU A 27 -4.09 -0.45 -9.07
C GLU A 27 -4.32 -1.75 -9.86
N ASP A 28 -3.28 -2.56 -10.00
CA ASP A 28 -3.25 -3.73 -10.89
C ASP A 28 -3.56 -5.04 -10.13
N GLY A 29 -3.47 -5.03 -8.80
CA GLY A 29 -3.50 -6.25 -7.98
C GLY A 29 -2.18 -7.01 -7.97
N GLY A 30 -2.27 -8.30 -7.64
CA GLY A 30 -1.16 -9.25 -7.75
C GLY A 30 -0.47 -9.58 -6.43
N ASP A 31 0.62 -10.35 -6.53
CA ASP A 31 1.39 -10.83 -5.39
C ASP A 31 2.62 -9.93 -5.15
N ARG A 32 2.80 -9.46 -3.91
CA ARG A 32 4.03 -8.82 -3.43
C ARG A 32 4.91 -9.84 -2.75
N ARG A 33 6.14 -10.02 -3.24
CA ARG A 33 7.16 -10.84 -2.59
C ARG A 33 7.98 -10.01 -1.59
N PRO A 34 8.56 -10.62 -0.54
CA PRO A 34 9.45 -9.93 0.36
C PRO A 34 10.70 -9.43 -0.38
N ALA A 35 11.15 -8.21 -0.06
CA ALA A 35 12.43 -7.69 -0.56
C ALA A 35 13.64 -8.44 0.03
N ARG A 36 13.45 -9.16 1.15
CA ARG A 36 14.47 -9.99 1.79
C ARG A 36 13.87 -11.33 2.18
N ARG A 37 13.76 -11.61 3.48
CA ARG A 37 13.40 -12.94 4.01
C ARG A 37 11.90 -13.20 4.06
N ALA A 38 11.10 -12.25 4.55
CA ALA A 38 9.68 -12.43 4.75
C ALA A 38 8.94 -11.10 4.86
N ILE A 39 7.64 -11.14 4.56
CA ILE A 39 6.71 -10.07 4.86
C ILE A 39 6.20 -10.30 6.29
N LEU A 40 6.37 -9.30 7.15
CA LEU A 40 5.86 -9.35 8.51
C LEU A 40 4.38 -8.99 8.52
N VAL A 41 3.54 -9.98 8.77
CA VAL A 41 2.08 -9.81 8.83
C VAL A 41 1.63 -9.89 10.29
N PRO A 42 1.06 -8.81 10.86
CA PRO A 42 0.53 -8.87 12.22
C PRO A 42 -0.71 -9.76 12.27
N VAL A 43 -0.76 -10.66 13.25
CA VAL A 43 -1.91 -11.55 13.49
C VAL A 43 -2.52 -11.24 14.86
N GLY A 44 -1.74 -11.44 15.92
CA GLY A 44 -2.14 -11.14 17.30
C GLY A 44 -1.46 -9.89 17.88
N GLN A 45 -0.67 -9.18 17.07
CA GLN A 45 0.09 -8.01 17.50
C GLN A 45 -0.76 -6.74 17.47
N ARG A 46 -0.54 -5.84 18.44
CA ARG A 46 -1.27 -4.56 18.50
C ARG A 46 -0.88 -3.65 17.32
N LEU A 47 -1.90 -3.10 16.68
CA LEU A 47 -1.78 -2.15 15.57
C LEU A 47 -1.98 -0.71 16.07
N ASN A 48 -1.48 0.25 15.30
CA ASN A 48 -1.84 1.66 15.48
C ASN A 48 -3.20 1.96 14.82
N LYS A 49 -3.68 3.21 14.95
CA LYS A 49 -4.96 3.66 14.39
C LYS A 49 -5.10 3.52 12.86
N TYR A 50 -3.99 3.27 12.17
CA TYR A 50 -3.94 3.08 10.72
C TYR A 50 -3.83 1.60 10.31
N GLY A 51 -3.90 0.66 11.26
CA GLY A 51 -3.77 -0.76 10.98
C GLY A 51 -2.33 -1.24 10.75
N ASN A 52 -1.32 -0.42 11.08
CA ASN A 52 0.10 -0.79 10.93
C ASN A 52 0.72 -1.20 12.27
N MET A 53 1.73 -2.07 12.23
CA MET A 53 2.57 -2.32 13.40
C MET A 53 3.37 -1.04 13.75
N PRO A 54 3.38 -0.61 15.02
CA PRO A 54 4.20 0.53 15.44
C PRO A 54 5.70 0.30 15.16
N ARG A 55 6.45 1.39 14.99
CA ARG A 55 7.92 1.31 14.84
C ARG A 55 8.54 0.60 16.05
N GLY A 56 9.48 -0.30 15.78
CA GLY A 56 10.16 -1.10 16.82
C GLY A 56 9.26 -2.12 17.54
N ALA A 57 8.01 -2.34 17.11
CA ALA A 57 7.12 -3.29 17.77
C ALA A 57 7.68 -4.72 17.74
N VAL A 58 8.30 -5.13 16.64
CA VAL A 58 8.94 -6.45 16.49
C VAL A 58 10.03 -6.66 17.55
N GLY A 59 10.98 -5.72 17.65
CA GLY A 59 12.08 -5.80 18.63
C GLY A 59 11.57 -5.83 20.07
N ARG A 60 10.62 -4.94 20.41
CA ARG A 60 10.00 -4.93 21.75
C ARG A 60 9.29 -6.25 22.08
N THR A 61 8.60 -6.84 21.11
CA THR A 61 7.93 -8.13 21.28
C THR A 61 8.93 -9.26 21.49
N LEU A 62 10.04 -9.27 20.75
CA LEU A 62 11.11 -10.28 20.91
C LEU A 62 11.88 -10.16 22.22
N ASN A 63 11.95 -8.98 22.83
CA ASN A 63 12.58 -8.78 24.14
C ASN A 63 11.80 -9.43 25.30
N SER A 64 10.57 -9.90 25.06
CA SER A 64 9.80 -10.60 26.08
C SER A 64 10.26 -12.06 26.22
N GLN A 65 10.58 -12.50 27.43
CA GLN A 65 10.92 -13.89 27.74
C GLN A 65 9.82 -14.90 27.37
N LYS A 66 8.57 -14.44 27.20
CA LYS A 66 7.44 -15.29 26.81
C LYS A 66 7.35 -15.48 25.30
N VAL A 67 8.20 -14.83 24.52
CA VAL A 67 8.11 -14.76 23.07
C VAL A 67 9.35 -15.40 22.43
N PHE A 68 9.15 -16.06 21.30
CA PHE A 68 10.25 -16.58 20.48
C PHE A 68 9.92 -16.43 18.99
N SER A 69 10.95 -16.50 18.15
CA SER A 69 10.84 -16.49 16.69
C SER A 69 11.14 -17.88 16.13
N GLY A 70 10.27 -18.41 15.29
CA GLY A 70 10.49 -19.70 14.63
C GLY A 70 9.23 -20.34 14.06
N LYS A 71 9.34 -21.61 13.70
CA LYS A 71 8.22 -22.47 13.28
C LYS A 71 8.05 -23.59 14.30
N PRO A 72 7.14 -23.46 15.27
CA PRO A 72 6.91 -24.49 16.27
C PRO A 72 6.47 -25.81 15.62
N LYS A 73 6.88 -26.96 16.19
CA LYS A 73 6.46 -28.28 15.72
C LYS A 73 4.94 -28.39 15.73
N GLY A 74 4.35 -28.94 14.67
CA GLY A 74 2.89 -29.05 14.51
C GLY A 74 2.21 -27.80 13.97
N HIS A 75 2.90 -26.66 13.84
CA HIS A 75 2.34 -25.44 13.25
C HIS A 75 2.81 -25.21 11.81
N ARG A 76 1.87 -24.88 10.93
CA ARG A 76 2.15 -24.61 9.51
C ARG A 76 2.90 -23.28 9.30
N ARG A 77 2.72 -22.31 10.20
CA ARG A 77 3.14 -20.91 10.04
C ARG A 77 4.44 -20.64 10.79
N ALA A 78 5.44 -20.09 10.08
CA ALA A 78 6.60 -19.48 10.72
C ALA A 78 6.27 -18.06 11.20
N GLY A 79 6.89 -17.62 12.28
CA GLY A 79 6.62 -16.29 12.82
C GLY A 79 7.16 -16.05 14.22
N ILE A 80 6.65 -15.00 14.85
CA ILE A 80 6.88 -14.65 16.23
C ILE A 80 5.69 -15.13 17.05
N TRP A 81 5.97 -15.97 18.02
CA TRP A 81 4.99 -16.68 18.84
C TRP A 81 5.16 -16.30 20.31
N GLN A 82 4.03 -16.19 21.01
CA GLN A 82 3.99 -16.02 22.45
C GLN A 82 3.55 -17.33 23.10
N ARG A 83 4.33 -17.79 24.08
CA ARG A 83 4.00 -18.92 24.94
C ARG A 83 3.15 -18.43 26.11
N ASN A 84 2.02 -19.11 26.33
CA ASN A 84 1.25 -18.95 27.55
C ASN A 84 1.90 -19.76 28.67
N LYS A 85 2.27 -19.10 29.77
CA LYS A 85 2.93 -19.76 30.92
C LYS A 85 2.01 -20.73 31.65
N ARG A 86 0.68 -20.55 31.60
CA ARG A 86 -0.26 -21.38 32.37
C ARG A 86 -0.52 -22.75 31.75
N ASN A 87 -0.70 -22.80 30.44
CA ASN A 87 -1.11 -24.02 29.73
C ASN A 87 -0.19 -24.41 28.57
N GLY A 88 0.94 -23.72 28.40
CA GLY A 88 1.91 -23.99 27.33
C GLY A 88 1.43 -23.62 25.92
N SER A 89 0.19 -23.14 25.74
CA SER A 89 -0.36 -22.81 24.43
C SER A 89 0.42 -21.72 23.70
N LEU A 90 0.43 -21.79 22.36
CA LEU A 90 1.16 -20.88 21.50
C LEU A 90 0.21 -19.94 20.77
N LYS A 91 0.44 -18.64 20.93
CA LYS A 91 -0.29 -17.58 20.20
C LYS A 91 0.61 -16.95 19.14
N LEU A 92 0.19 -16.99 17.88
CA LEU A 92 0.91 -16.33 16.79
C LEU A 92 0.70 -14.81 16.87
N LEU A 93 1.79 -14.06 17.05
CA LEU A 93 1.75 -12.60 17.09
C LEU A 93 2.02 -12.01 15.71
N ILE A 94 3.08 -12.46 15.05
CA ILE A 94 3.53 -11.94 13.75
C ILE A 94 3.86 -13.12 12.86
N HIS A 95 3.24 -13.21 11.70
CA HIS A 95 3.49 -14.25 10.70
C HIS A 95 4.58 -13.81 9.72
N TYR A 96 5.44 -14.73 9.32
CA TYR A 96 6.41 -14.57 8.25
C TYR A 96 5.83 -15.09 6.93
N ALA A 97 5.20 -14.19 6.16
CA ALA A 97 4.62 -14.52 4.87
C ALA A 97 5.67 -14.51 3.75
N ASP A 98 5.58 -15.48 2.85
CA ASP A 98 6.33 -15.56 1.58
C ASP A 98 5.75 -14.61 0.52
N ARG A 99 4.47 -14.27 0.64
CA ARG A 99 3.78 -13.33 -0.27
C ARG A 99 2.63 -12.60 0.42
N ALA A 100 2.31 -11.42 -0.08
CA ALA A 100 1.08 -10.71 0.23
C ALA A 100 0.27 -10.52 -1.06
N ARG A 101 -0.99 -10.96 -1.07
CA ARG A 101 -1.88 -10.85 -2.23
C ARG A 101 -2.71 -9.59 -2.14
N TYR A 102 -2.75 -8.82 -3.22
CA TYR A 102 -3.51 -7.58 -3.33
C TYR A 102 -4.61 -7.72 -4.40
N ALA A 103 -5.79 -7.22 -4.06
CA ALA A 103 -6.85 -7.04 -5.03
C ALA A 103 -6.76 -5.62 -5.63
N PRO A 104 -7.10 -5.44 -6.93
CA PRO A 104 -7.26 -4.11 -7.52
C PRO A 104 -8.34 -3.30 -6.79
N ARG A 105 -8.00 -2.11 -6.28
CA ARG A 105 -8.89 -1.23 -5.51
C ARG A 105 -8.80 0.24 -5.86
N LEU A 106 -7.65 0.71 -6.35
CA LEU A 106 -7.39 2.13 -6.55
C LEU A 106 -8.15 2.71 -7.76
N LYS A 107 -8.15 1.99 -8.90
CA LYS A 107 -8.83 2.37 -10.15
C LYS A 107 -8.45 3.79 -10.63
N LEU A 108 -7.23 4.23 -10.34
CA LEU A 108 -6.73 5.56 -10.67
C LEU A 108 -6.72 5.82 -12.17
N VAL A 109 -6.19 4.88 -12.97
CA VAL A 109 -6.03 5.06 -14.41
C VAL A 109 -7.39 5.10 -15.09
N MET A 110 -8.24 4.13 -14.76
CA MET A 110 -9.61 4.06 -15.26
C MET A 110 -10.42 5.30 -14.88
N GLY A 111 -10.35 5.72 -13.62
CA GLY A 111 -11.05 6.90 -13.12
C GLY A 111 -10.57 8.19 -13.80
N ALA A 112 -9.25 8.36 -13.92
CA ALA A 112 -8.66 9.52 -14.58
C ALA A 112 -9.05 9.60 -16.06
N ALA A 113 -9.01 8.48 -16.78
CA ALA A 113 -9.44 8.41 -18.18
C ALA A 113 -10.92 8.78 -18.32
N LYS A 114 -11.79 8.18 -17.49
CA LYS A 114 -13.23 8.50 -17.48
C LYS A 114 -13.49 9.98 -17.23
N THR A 115 -12.81 10.58 -16.24
CA THR A 115 -12.95 12.01 -15.95
C THR A 115 -12.43 12.87 -17.09
N ALA A 116 -11.28 12.54 -17.68
CA ALA A 116 -10.70 13.29 -18.79
C ALA A 116 -11.65 13.28 -19.99
N THR A 117 -12.12 12.12 -20.44
CA THR A 117 -13.06 12.00 -21.56
C THR A 117 -14.34 12.81 -21.31
N ALA A 118 -14.89 12.77 -20.09
CA ALA A 118 -16.13 13.46 -19.77
C ALA A 118 -15.99 15.00 -19.66
N ARG A 119 -14.83 15.51 -19.23
CA ARG A 119 -14.65 16.94 -18.88
C ARG A 119 -13.79 17.72 -19.86
N MET A 120 -12.90 17.07 -20.60
CA MET A 120 -11.94 17.73 -21.47
C MET A 120 -12.60 18.51 -22.62
N PRO A 121 -13.66 18.02 -23.32
CA PRO A 121 -14.28 18.78 -24.41
C PRO A 121 -14.86 20.12 -23.95
N SER A 122 -15.65 20.13 -22.88
CA SER A 122 -16.26 21.36 -22.35
C SER A 122 -15.23 22.32 -21.76
N ALA A 123 -14.21 21.79 -21.08
CA ALA A 123 -13.10 22.59 -20.57
C ALA A 123 -12.29 23.25 -21.70
N MET A 124 -12.02 22.51 -22.79
CA MET A 124 -11.29 22.99 -23.95
C MET A 124 -12.07 24.09 -24.67
N LEU A 125 -13.37 23.88 -24.93
CA LEU A 125 -14.23 24.90 -25.53
C LEU A 125 -14.28 26.18 -24.70
N LYS A 126 -14.42 26.06 -23.37
CA LYS A 126 -14.39 27.21 -22.46
C LYS A 126 -13.05 27.95 -22.52
N ALA A 127 -11.94 27.22 -22.57
CA ALA A 127 -10.61 27.81 -22.69
C ALA A 127 -10.40 28.51 -24.03
N MET A 128 -10.86 27.92 -25.15
CA MET A 128 -10.79 28.52 -26.49
C MET A 128 -11.60 29.80 -26.58
N ARG A 129 -12.86 29.81 -26.07
CA ARG A 129 -13.68 31.04 -26.02
C ARG A 129 -13.00 32.16 -25.25
N LYS A 130 -12.40 31.83 -24.10
CA LYS A 130 -11.65 32.82 -23.30
C LYS A 130 -10.44 33.36 -24.06
N ALA A 131 -9.69 32.47 -24.74
CA ALA A 131 -8.52 32.86 -25.51
C ALA A 131 -8.86 33.83 -26.64
N VAL A 132 -9.91 33.54 -27.42
CA VAL A 132 -10.40 34.43 -28.48
C VAL A 132 -10.85 35.79 -27.91
N GLY A 133 -11.58 35.81 -26.80
CA GLY A 133 -12.02 37.06 -26.17
C GLY A 133 -10.88 37.92 -25.59
N SER A 134 -9.73 37.31 -25.28
CA SER A 134 -8.54 38.01 -24.78
C SER A 134 -7.52 38.36 -25.88
N ALA A 135 -7.72 37.89 -27.11
CA ALA A 135 -6.89 38.27 -28.25
C ALA A 135 -7.36 39.64 -28.75
N ARG A 136 -6.90 40.69 -28.07
CA ARG A 136 -6.96 42.09 -28.50
C ARG A 136 -5.55 42.64 -28.52
#